data_AF-A0A3N5KH47-F1
#
_entry.id   AF-A0A3N5KH47-F1
#
_cell.length_a   1.000
_cell.length_b   1.000
_cell.length_c   1.000
_cell.angle_alpha   90.00
_cell.angle_beta   90.00
_cell.angle_gamma   90.00
#
_symmetry.space_group_name_H-M   'P 1'
#
loop_
_entity.id
_entity.type
_entity.pdbx_description
1 polymer ?
#
loop_
_entity_poly.entity_id
_entity_poly.type
_entity_poly.pdbx_seq_one_letter_code
_entity_poly.pdbx_strand_id
1 'polypeptide(L)'
;MLILDMASVIPFFKEKQLTPAWSFDAGSLIWRIYFTSNNLIIGEARSQETKTTNFFCLDVRTGNPLWSNVGFDEPWWIGIETVYQRWMILHGFVRPDIPEHRGIRVVDIGSGGLLWRNDELSYWFMDGEKLYAHKYLFEKHVAYELDINSGAVINEYADDLDRILEIRNTLSGGDASPLQDVLYPEVLDAQEERSPLGSVIQRITKGRAL
;
A
#
# COMPACT_ATOMS: atom_id res chain seq x y z
N MET A 1 -74.55 -0.58 -9.65
CA MET A 1 -74.23 0.84 -9.82
C MET A 1 -72.93 1.11 -9.05
N LEU A 2 -71.82 1.18 -9.80
CA LEU A 2 -70.45 1.66 -9.48
C LEU A 2 -69.84 1.21 -8.13
N ILE A 3 -68.96 0.20 -8.02
CA ILE A 3 -67.56 0.08 -8.50
C ILE A 3 -66.77 1.40 -8.50
N LEU A 4 -65.86 1.53 -7.54
CA LEU A 4 -64.55 2.17 -7.70
C LEU A 4 -63.57 1.45 -6.78
N ASP A 5 -62.97 0.41 -7.35
CA ASP A 5 -61.77 -0.26 -6.86
C ASP A 5 -60.62 0.75 -7.04
N MET A 6 -60.05 1.25 -5.94
CA MET A 6 -58.89 2.14 -6.01
C MET A 6 -57.66 1.30 -6.30
N ALA A 7 -57.45 1.08 -7.60
CA ALA A 7 -56.18 0.67 -8.16
C ALA A 7 -55.03 1.58 -7.67
N SER A 8 -53.92 0.92 -7.34
CA SER A 8 -52.55 1.41 -7.41
C SER A 8 -52.18 2.65 -6.56
N VAL A 9 -51.45 2.39 -5.47
CA VAL A 9 -50.48 3.36 -4.96
C VAL A 9 -49.09 2.71 -4.98
N ILE A 10 -48.42 2.92 -6.12
CA ILE A 10 -46.97 3.14 -6.32
C ILE A 10 -46.01 2.06 -5.74
N PRO A 11 -45.46 1.16 -6.58
CA PRO A 11 -44.33 0.34 -6.21
C PRO A 11 -43.04 1.03 -6.69
N PHE A 12 -42.45 2.02 -6.00
CA PHE A 12 -41.19 2.56 -6.54
C PHE A 12 -40.29 3.32 -5.56
N PHE A 13 -39.69 2.61 -4.61
CA PHE A 13 -38.33 2.96 -4.18
C PHE A 13 -37.56 1.66 -3.91
N LYS A 14 -37.21 0.93 -4.98
CA LYS A 14 -36.10 -0.01 -4.88
C LYS A 14 -34.85 0.86 -4.80
N GLU A 15 -34.39 1.11 -3.58
CA GLU A 15 -33.12 1.79 -3.34
C GLU A 15 -32.09 1.22 -4.31
N LYS A 16 -31.48 2.09 -5.13
CA LYS A 16 -30.42 1.70 -6.07
C LYS A 16 -29.28 1.12 -5.23
N GLN A 17 -29.24 -0.21 -5.08
CA GLN A 17 -28.19 -0.90 -4.34
C GLN A 17 -26.94 -0.87 -5.21
N LEU A 18 -25.83 -0.44 -4.62
CA LEU A 18 -24.54 -0.57 -5.28
C LEU A 18 -24.23 -2.06 -5.37
N THR A 19 -24.00 -2.52 -6.59
CA THR A 19 -23.44 -3.85 -6.84
C THR A 19 -21.93 -3.71 -6.94
N PRO A 20 -21.14 -4.62 -6.36
CA PRO A 20 -19.69 -4.63 -6.58
C PRO A 20 -19.38 -4.66 -8.07
N ALA A 21 -18.45 -3.80 -8.53
CA ALA A 21 -18.01 -3.81 -9.92
C ALA A 21 -17.24 -5.10 -10.24
N TRP A 22 -16.46 -5.59 -9.27
CA TRP A 22 -15.75 -6.85 -9.29
C TRP A 22 -15.49 -7.31 -7.85
N SER A 23 -15.05 -8.54 -7.68
CA SER A 23 -14.61 -9.11 -6.41
C SER A 23 -13.33 -9.91 -6.62
N PHE A 24 -12.40 -9.83 -5.67
CA PHE A 24 -11.18 -10.61 -5.66
C PHE A 24 -11.07 -11.38 -4.34
N ASP A 25 -10.69 -12.65 -4.41
CA ASP A 25 -10.40 -13.49 -3.26
C ASP A 25 -8.89 -13.70 -3.15
N ALA A 26 -8.28 -13.16 -2.09
CA ALA A 26 -6.86 -13.30 -1.81
C ALA A 26 -6.50 -14.67 -1.21
N GLY A 27 -7.48 -15.56 -1.00
CA GLY A 27 -7.32 -16.89 -0.42
C GLY A 27 -6.90 -16.89 1.06
N SER A 28 -6.74 -15.72 1.66
CA SER A 28 -6.30 -15.53 3.04
C SER A 28 -6.68 -14.13 3.53
N LEU A 29 -6.43 -13.83 4.81
CA LEU A 29 -6.80 -12.54 5.39
C LEU A 29 -5.98 -11.43 4.73
N ILE A 30 -6.63 -10.43 4.14
CA ILE A 30 -5.93 -9.26 3.63
C ILE A 30 -5.48 -8.40 4.82
N TRP A 31 -4.18 -8.18 4.93
CA TRP A 31 -3.54 -7.40 5.99
C TRP A 31 -3.27 -5.97 5.57
N ARG A 32 -2.90 -5.75 4.31
CA ARG A 32 -2.57 -4.42 3.80
C ARG A 32 -2.94 -4.29 2.34
N ILE A 33 -3.33 -3.09 1.93
CA ILE A 33 -3.61 -2.72 0.54
C ILE A 33 -3.04 -1.32 0.28
N TYR A 34 -2.45 -1.14 -0.90
CA TYR A 34 -2.04 0.13 -1.47
C TYR A 34 -2.73 0.33 -2.82
N PHE A 35 -3.32 1.50 -3.02
CA PHE A 35 -3.78 1.96 -4.33
C PHE A 35 -2.68 2.81 -4.93
N THR A 36 -2.40 2.62 -6.21
CA THR A 36 -1.29 3.30 -6.87
C THR A 36 -1.79 4.27 -7.94
N SER A 37 -1.01 5.31 -8.19
CA SER A 37 -1.27 6.32 -9.22
C SER A 37 -1.41 5.71 -10.64
N ASN A 38 -0.84 4.54 -10.88
CA ASN A 38 -0.91 3.80 -12.15
C ASN A 38 -2.08 2.80 -12.23
N ASN A 39 -3.11 2.95 -11.40
CA ASN A 39 -4.32 2.11 -11.35
C ASN A 39 -4.06 0.64 -10.96
N LEU A 40 -3.08 0.39 -10.10
CA LEU A 40 -2.85 -0.92 -9.51
C LEU A 40 -3.26 -0.95 -8.03
N ILE A 41 -3.71 -2.13 -7.59
CA ILE A 41 -3.90 -2.48 -6.19
C ILE A 41 -2.79 -3.43 -5.82
N ILE A 42 -1.96 -3.07 -4.85
CA ILE A 42 -0.95 -3.97 -4.29
C ILE A 42 -1.39 -4.38 -2.91
N GLY A 43 -1.38 -5.67 -2.62
CA GLY A 43 -1.83 -6.16 -1.34
C GLY A 43 -0.96 -7.24 -0.74
N GLU A 44 -1.07 -7.31 0.58
CA GLU A 44 -0.45 -8.31 1.44
C GLU A 44 -1.57 -9.10 2.10
N ALA A 45 -1.56 -10.41 1.93
CA ALA A 45 -2.50 -11.32 2.56
C ALA A 45 -1.75 -12.37 3.39
N ARG A 46 -2.30 -12.73 4.54
CA ARG A 46 -1.66 -13.64 5.50
C ARG A 46 -2.60 -14.75 5.93
N SER A 47 -2.02 -15.95 6.03
CA SER A 47 -2.66 -17.11 6.62
C SER A 47 -2.03 -17.43 7.97
N GLN A 48 -2.81 -17.28 9.04
CA GLN A 48 -2.34 -17.63 10.39
C GLN A 48 -2.19 -19.14 10.58
N GLU A 49 -2.95 -19.94 9.83
CA GLU A 49 -2.92 -21.41 9.88
C GLU A 49 -1.63 -21.96 9.29
N THR A 50 -1.28 -21.50 8.08
CA THR A 50 -0.08 -21.97 7.36
C THR A 50 1.15 -21.12 7.66
N LYS A 51 1.02 -20.03 8.43
CA LYS A 51 2.07 -19.04 8.70
C LYS A 51 2.74 -18.57 7.41
N THR A 52 1.92 -18.15 6.45
CA THR A 52 2.40 -17.65 5.15
C THR A 52 1.85 -16.26 4.87
N THR A 53 2.65 -15.50 4.12
CA THR A 53 2.36 -14.16 3.62
C THR A 53 2.49 -14.22 2.10
N ASN A 54 1.43 -13.81 1.43
CA ASN A 54 1.33 -13.77 -0.01
C ASN A 54 1.06 -12.34 -0.45
N PHE A 55 1.69 -11.94 -1.54
CA PHE A 55 1.50 -10.64 -2.16
C PHE A 55 0.69 -10.80 -3.44
N PHE A 56 -0.06 -9.76 -3.79
CA PHE A 56 -0.81 -9.70 -5.04
C PHE A 56 -0.79 -8.29 -5.65
N CYS A 57 -0.96 -8.21 -6.97
CA CYS A 57 -1.17 -6.98 -7.69
C CYS A 57 -2.35 -7.13 -8.64
N LEU A 58 -3.32 -6.22 -8.56
CA LEU A 58 -4.53 -6.22 -9.38
C LEU A 58 -4.62 -4.93 -10.20
N ASP A 59 -5.26 -5.02 -11.36
CA ASP A 59 -5.77 -3.85 -12.06
C ASP A 59 -7.02 -3.33 -11.33
N VAL A 60 -7.01 -2.04 -10.93
CA VAL A 60 -8.10 -1.41 -10.14
C VAL A 60 -9.45 -1.47 -10.87
N ARG A 61 -9.44 -1.40 -12.21
CA ARG A 61 -10.67 -1.26 -13.00
C ARG A 61 -11.39 -2.59 -13.17
N THR A 62 -10.64 -3.65 -13.31
CA THR A 62 -11.14 -4.99 -13.64
C THR A 62 -11.13 -5.95 -12.47
N GLY A 63 -10.30 -5.70 -11.45
CA GLY A 63 -10.03 -6.65 -10.37
C GLY A 63 -9.18 -7.85 -10.79
N ASN A 64 -8.72 -7.88 -12.04
CA ASN A 64 -7.90 -8.98 -12.56
C ASN A 64 -6.48 -8.89 -11.97
N PRO A 65 -5.91 -10.01 -11.52
CA PRO A 65 -4.54 -10.02 -11.06
C PRO A 65 -3.56 -9.87 -12.23
N LEU A 66 -2.59 -8.96 -12.09
CA LEU A 66 -1.34 -9.02 -12.84
C LEU A 66 -0.52 -10.22 -12.36
N TRP A 67 -0.50 -10.40 -11.04
CA TRP A 67 0.03 -11.57 -10.35
C TRP A 67 -0.63 -11.70 -8.97
N SER A 68 -0.64 -12.91 -8.44
CA SER A 68 -1.20 -13.22 -7.13
C SER A 68 -0.47 -14.41 -6.52
N ASN A 69 -0.61 -14.59 -5.21
CA ASN A 69 0.02 -15.67 -4.46
C ASN A 69 1.55 -15.71 -4.59
N VAL A 70 2.18 -14.54 -4.67
CA VAL A 70 3.65 -14.43 -4.67
C VAL A 70 4.12 -14.50 -3.21
N GLY A 71 4.94 -15.49 -2.89
CA GLY A 71 5.61 -15.63 -1.60
C GLY A 71 7.13 -15.53 -1.75
N PHE A 72 7.85 -15.45 -0.63
CA PHE A 72 9.31 -15.39 -0.58
C PHE A 72 9.86 -16.42 0.42
N ASP A 73 11.18 -16.62 0.39
CA ASP A 73 11.88 -17.61 1.22
C ASP A 73 11.53 -17.54 2.71
N GLU A 74 11.36 -16.33 3.26
CA GLU A 74 10.80 -16.11 4.60
C GLU A 74 9.27 -15.92 4.46
N PRO A 75 8.45 -16.90 4.88
CA PRO A 75 7.04 -16.91 4.58
C PRO A 75 6.20 -16.07 5.56
N TRP A 76 6.67 -15.79 6.78
CA TRP A 76 5.82 -15.19 7.81
C TRP A 76 6.31 -13.84 8.30
N TRP A 77 7.61 -13.73 8.52
CA TRP A 77 8.24 -12.52 9.05
C TRP A 77 8.71 -11.61 7.93
N ILE A 78 7.80 -11.32 7.01
CA ILE A 78 7.98 -10.43 5.87
C ILE A 78 6.73 -9.55 5.73
N GLY A 79 6.87 -8.32 5.23
CA GLY A 79 5.76 -7.42 4.99
C GLY A 79 6.11 -6.31 4.01
N ILE A 80 5.10 -5.61 3.50
CA ILE A 80 5.34 -4.42 2.67
C ILE A 80 5.91 -3.31 3.55
N GLU A 81 7.05 -2.76 3.15
CA GLU A 81 7.59 -1.54 3.73
C GLU A 81 6.95 -0.32 3.05
N THR A 82 7.04 -0.28 1.72
CA THR A 82 6.41 0.75 0.91
C THR A 82 6.20 0.29 -0.53
N VAL A 83 5.40 1.06 -1.25
CA VAL A 83 5.23 0.99 -2.70
C VAL A 83 5.70 2.33 -3.27
N TYR A 84 6.65 2.30 -4.20
CA TYR A 84 7.17 3.49 -4.85
C TYR A 84 7.31 3.25 -6.34
N GLN A 85 6.59 4.01 -7.16
CA GLN A 85 6.50 3.88 -8.61
C GLN A 85 6.28 2.42 -9.06
N ARG A 86 7.34 1.77 -9.56
CA ARG A 86 7.34 0.39 -10.06
C ARG A 86 7.89 -0.64 -9.07
N TRP A 87 8.27 -0.22 -7.86
CA TRP A 87 8.94 -1.05 -6.86
C TRP A 87 8.06 -1.37 -5.64
N MET A 88 7.84 -2.66 -5.45
CA MET A 88 7.54 -3.40 -4.23
C MET A 88 8.70 -3.41 -3.24
N ILE A 89 8.74 -2.61 -2.17
CA ILE A 89 9.81 -2.73 -1.15
C ILE A 89 9.26 -3.49 0.05
N LEU A 90 9.91 -4.60 0.40
CA LEU A 90 9.54 -5.45 1.54
C LEU A 90 10.62 -5.42 2.62
N HIS A 91 10.19 -5.47 3.88
CA HIS A 91 11.05 -5.73 5.03
C HIS A 91 10.87 -7.15 5.54
N GLY A 92 11.85 -7.63 6.30
CA GLY A 92 11.66 -8.70 7.27
C GLY A 92 11.56 -8.16 8.71
N PHE A 93 11.45 -9.06 9.69
CA PHE A 93 11.53 -8.71 11.11
C PHE A 93 12.80 -9.28 11.74
N VAL A 94 13.41 -8.54 12.67
CA VAL A 94 14.62 -8.99 13.39
C VAL A 94 14.36 -10.30 14.15
N ARG A 95 13.23 -10.37 14.84
CA ARG A 95 12.74 -11.56 15.54
C ARG A 95 11.20 -11.53 15.64
N PRO A 96 10.55 -12.69 15.82
CA PRO A 96 9.10 -12.79 16.04
C PRO A 96 8.51 -11.87 17.10
N ASP A 97 9.29 -11.59 18.15
CA ASP A 97 8.90 -10.82 19.33
C ASP A 97 9.26 -9.33 19.24
N ILE A 98 10.05 -8.92 18.24
CA ILE A 98 10.53 -7.55 18.07
C ILE A 98 10.01 -7.01 16.73
N PRO A 99 9.12 -6.00 16.74
CA PRO A 99 8.55 -5.42 15.53
C PRO A 99 9.54 -4.51 14.77
N GLU A 100 10.84 -4.70 14.97
CA GLU A 100 11.88 -3.94 14.27
C GLU A 100 12.04 -4.53 12.87
N HIS A 101 11.88 -3.66 11.87
CA HIS A 101 12.04 -4.02 10.48
C HIS A 101 13.53 -4.16 10.16
N ARG A 102 13.88 -5.25 9.45
CA ARG A 102 15.23 -5.49 8.95
C ARG A 102 15.19 -6.19 7.60
N GLY A 103 16.17 -5.85 6.79
CA GLY A 103 16.30 -6.37 5.45
C GLY A 103 15.45 -5.58 4.47
N ILE A 104 15.85 -5.64 3.22
CA ILE A 104 15.23 -4.97 2.08
C ILE A 104 15.13 -6.03 0.98
N ARG A 105 13.93 -6.22 0.45
CA ARG A 105 13.70 -6.96 -0.79
C ARG A 105 12.99 -6.01 -1.75
N VAL A 106 13.55 -5.83 -2.94
CA VAL A 106 12.96 -4.97 -3.95
C VAL A 106 12.36 -5.87 -5.03
N VAL A 107 11.08 -5.64 -5.31
CA VAL A 107 10.26 -6.44 -6.22
C VAL A 107 9.77 -5.54 -7.33
N ASP A 108 9.86 -5.98 -8.57
CA ASP A 108 9.25 -5.27 -9.69
C ASP A 108 7.74 -5.52 -9.71
N ILE A 109 6.94 -4.46 -9.61
CA ILE A 109 5.47 -4.55 -9.58
C ILE A 109 4.91 -5.07 -10.91
N GLY A 110 5.59 -4.86 -12.04
CA GLY A 110 5.12 -5.35 -13.33
C GLY A 110 5.08 -6.87 -13.42
N SER A 111 6.01 -7.55 -12.74
CA SER A 111 6.20 -9.00 -12.82
C SER A 111 5.94 -9.75 -11.51
N GLY A 112 5.99 -9.07 -10.36
CA GLY A 112 6.04 -9.69 -9.03
C GLY A 112 7.39 -10.35 -8.72
N GLY A 113 8.39 -10.14 -9.58
CA GLY A 113 9.71 -10.75 -9.46
C GLY A 113 10.65 -10.00 -8.52
N LEU A 114 11.40 -10.74 -7.70
CA LEU A 114 12.49 -10.18 -6.88
C LEU A 114 13.60 -9.65 -7.79
N LEU A 115 13.97 -8.37 -7.62
CA LEU A 115 15.12 -7.76 -8.29
C LEU A 115 16.40 -8.04 -7.52
N TRP A 116 16.41 -7.70 -6.23
CA TRP A 116 17.53 -7.94 -5.34
C TRP A 116 17.08 -7.94 -3.88
N ARG A 117 17.97 -8.41 -2.99
CA ARG A 117 17.77 -8.38 -1.55
C ARG A 117 19.04 -8.00 -0.79
N ASN A 118 18.85 -7.40 0.37
CA ASN A 118 19.87 -7.18 1.39
C ASN A 118 19.26 -7.55 2.75
N ASP A 119 19.86 -8.47 3.49
CA ASP A 119 19.29 -8.95 4.76
C ASP A 119 19.79 -8.16 5.99
N GLU A 120 20.73 -7.23 5.82
CA GLU A 120 21.34 -6.46 6.92
C GLU A 120 20.77 -5.06 7.09
N LEU A 121 20.49 -4.38 5.98
CA LEU A 121 20.07 -2.99 5.97
C LEU A 121 18.56 -2.87 6.19
N SER A 122 18.13 -1.78 6.82
CA SER A 122 16.73 -1.40 6.96
C SER A 122 16.42 -0.22 6.05
N TYR A 123 15.27 -0.24 5.40
CA TYR A 123 14.79 0.87 4.56
C TYR A 123 14.63 2.16 5.37
N TRP A 124 14.93 3.30 4.75
CA TRP A 124 14.70 4.62 5.34
C TRP A 124 13.74 5.48 4.51
N PHE A 125 14.09 5.77 3.25
CA PHE A 125 13.27 6.56 2.33
C PHE A 125 13.74 6.39 0.88
N MET A 126 12.91 6.85 -0.07
CA MET A 126 13.23 6.91 -1.50
C MET A 126 13.43 8.36 -1.95
N ASP A 127 14.29 8.55 -2.95
CA ASP A 127 14.41 9.78 -3.75
C ASP A 127 14.66 9.40 -5.22
N GLY A 128 13.59 9.38 -6.04
CA GLY A 128 13.65 8.89 -7.41
C GLY A 128 14.14 7.44 -7.46
N GLU A 129 15.25 7.19 -8.16
CA GLU A 129 15.86 5.85 -8.27
C GLU A 129 16.87 5.52 -7.16
N LYS A 130 16.93 6.34 -6.11
CA LYS A 130 17.82 6.14 -4.97
C LYS A 130 17.04 5.61 -3.78
N LEU A 131 17.54 4.52 -3.19
CA LEU A 131 17.05 4.00 -1.93
C LEU A 131 18.03 4.36 -0.82
N TYR A 132 17.53 5.09 0.18
CA TYR A 132 18.26 5.35 1.40
C TYR A 132 17.94 4.28 2.42
N ALA A 133 18.98 3.65 2.95
CA ALA A 133 18.90 2.59 3.94
C ALA A 133 19.83 2.87 5.11
N HIS A 134 19.67 2.15 6.20
CA HIS A 134 20.54 2.29 7.36
C HIS A 134 20.73 0.99 8.12
N LYS A 135 21.76 0.95 8.96
CA LYS A 135 21.89 -0.04 10.03
C LYS A 135 22.55 0.56 11.27
N TYR A 136 22.23 -0.04 12.40
CA TYR A 136 22.94 0.23 13.66
C TYR A 136 24.09 -0.74 13.81
N LEU A 137 25.29 -0.20 13.97
CA LEU A 137 26.46 -0.88 14.50
C LEU A 137 26.51 -0.64 16.02
N PHE A 138 27.44 -1.30 16.71
CA PHE A 138 27.56 -1.23 18.18
C PHE A 138 27.56 0.21 18.74
N GLU A 139 28.19 1.17 18.06
CA GLU A 139 28.30 2.57 18.51
C GLU A 139 27.95 3.58 17.42
N LYS A 140 27.50 3.14 16.24
CA LYS A 140 27.29 4.02 15.08
C LYS A 140 26.01 3.69 14.34
N HIS A 141 25.29 4.73 13.93
CA HIS A 141 24.21 4.62 12.96
C HIS A 141 24.80 4.98 11.59
N VAL A 142 24.86 4.00 10.69
CA VAL A 142 25.42 4.20 9.35
C VAL A 142 24.28 4.22 8.35
N ALA A 143 24.28 5.23 7.48
CA ALA A 143 23.34 5.34 6.38
C ALA A 143 24.02 5.01 5.05
N TYR A 144 23.23 4.51 4.10
CA TYR A 144 23.66 4.10 2.78
C TYR A 144 22.71 4.66 1.73
N GLU A 145 23.26 5.12 0.62
CA GLU A 145 22.52 5.37 -0.61
C GLU A 145 22.77 4.19 -1.55
N LEU A 146 21.70 3.55 -1.98
CA LEU A 146 21.71 2.38 -2.84
C LEU A 146 21.05 2.71 -4.18
N ASP A 147 21.54 2.08 -5.23
CA ASP A 147 20.83 2.01 -6.52
C ASP A 147 19.61 1.08 -6.37
N ILE A 148 18.40 1.58 -6.66
CA ILE A 148 17.16 0.81 -6.48
C ILE A 148 17.05 -0.40 -7.40
N ASN A 149 17.79 -0.43 -8.52
CA ASN A 149 17.68 -1.48 -9.51
C ASN A 149 18.60 -2.68 -9.22
N SER A 150 19.74 -2.44 -8.58
CA SER A 150 20.78 -3.44 -8.33
C SER A 150 21.07 -3.69 -6.85
N GLY A 151 20.72 -2.76 -5.96
CA GLY A 151 21.09 -2.79 -4.55
C GLY A 151 22.56 -2.43 -4.30
N ALA A 152 23.29 -1.97 -5.32
CA ALA A 152 24.66 -1.55 -5.18
C ALA A 152 24.76 -0.30 -4.29
N VAL A 153 25.73 -0.30 -3.37
CA VAL A 153 26.04 0.87 -2.54
C VAL A 153 26.68 1.94 -3.43
N ILE A 154 26.01 3.08 -3.54
CA ILE A 154 26.52 4.28 -4.23
C ILE A 154 27.35 5.10 -3.25
N ASN A 155 26.82 5.34 -2.05
CA ASN A 155 27.49 6.09 -0.99
C ASN A 155 27.26 5.47 0.39
N GLU A 156 28.25 5.63 1.27
CA GLU A 156 28.18 5.31 2.70
C GLU A 156 28.38 6.58 3.52
N TYR A 157 27.51 6.79 4.51
CA TYR A 157 27.49 7.96 5.38
C TYR A 157 27.65 7.52 6.84
N ALA A 158 28.86 7.11 7.20
CA ALA A 158 29.16 6.62 8.56
C ALA A 158 29.39 7.74 9.60
N ASP A 159 29.91 8.88 9.15
CA ASP A 159 30.27 10.02 10.01
C ASP A 159 29.54 11.33 9.60
N ASP A 160 28.58 11.24 8.66
CA ASP A 160 27.83 12.39 8.12
C ASP A 160 26.34 12.06 8.01
N LEU A 161 25.73 11.72 9.14
CA LEU A 161 24.30 11.41 9.21
C LEU A 161 23.44 12.66 9.04
N ASP A 162 23.94 13.82 9.45
CA ASP A 162 23.24 15.11 9.37
C ASP A 162 22.86 15.44 7.93
N ARG A 163 23.76 15.21 6.97
CA ARG A 163 23.48 15.37 5.54
C ARG A 163 22.28 14.53 5.07
N ILE A 164 22.14 13.30 5.56
CA ILE A 164 21.03 12.42 5.18
C ILE A 164 19.72 12.88 5.79
N LEU A 165 19.77 13.38 7.03
CA LEU A 165 18.62 13.99 7.68
C LEU A 165 18.17 15.27 6.94
N GLU A 166 19.10 16.09 6.46
CA GLU A 166 18.79 17.27 5.64
C GLU A 166 18.09 16.91 4.33
N ILE A 167 18.61 15.90 3.62
CA ILE A 167 17.98 15.37 2.40
C ILE A 167 16.56 14.91 2.71
N ARG A 168 16.40 14.06 3.74
CA ARG A 168 15.09 13.53 4.15
C ARG A 168 14.12 14.64 4.52
N ASN A 169 14.55 15.65 5.27
CA ASN A 169 13.72 16.76 5.69
C ASN A 169 13.28 17.62 4.50
N THR A 170 14.18 17.83 3.53
CA THR A 170 13.87 18.55 2.29
C THR A 170 12.81 17.80 1.48
N LEU A 171 12.91 16.47 1.40
CA LEU A 171 11.93 15.63 0.70
C LEU A 171 10.58 15.58 1.44
N SER A 172 10.62 15.52 2.78
CA SER A 172 9.43 15.47 3.63
C SER A 172 8.68 16.80 3.72
N GLY A 173 9.39 17.92 3.51
CA GLY A 173 8.84 19.28 3.55
C GLY A 173 8.33 19.80 2.21
N GLY A 174 8.38 19.00 1.13
CA GLY A 174 7.86 19.37 -0.19
C GLY A 174 6.99 18.28 -0.82
N ASP A 175 6.66 18.48 -2.10
CA ASP A 175 6.04 17.52 -3.04
C ASP A 175 6.43 16.04 -2.84
N ALA A 176 7.69 15.83 -2.43
CA ALA A 176 8.51 14.64 -2.57
C ALA A 176 8.32 13.53 -1.50
N SER A 177 7.13 13.40 -0.91
CA SER A 177 6.87 12.30 0.04
C SER A 177 6.95 10.93 -0.65
N PRO A 178 7.61 9.90 -0.07
CA PRO A 178 7.60 8.53 -0.60
C PRO A 178 6.21 7.88 -0.63
N LEU A 179 5.20 8.59 -0.11
CA LEU A 179 3.79 8.26 -0.21
C LEU A 179 3.11 8.80 -1.48
N GLN A 180 3.79 9.55 -2.35
CA GLN A 180 3.18 10.15 -3.55
C GLN A 180 2.51 9.13 -4.48
N ASP A 181 3.07 7.94 -4.59
CA ASP A 181 2.49 6.93 -5.47
C ASP A 181 1.36 6.15 -4.82
N VAL A 182 1.22 6.24 -3.50
CA VAL A 182 0.10 5.64 -2.77
C VAL A 182 -1.03 6.64 -2.71
N LEU A 183 -2.14 6.28 -3.37
CA LEU A 183 -3.36 7.05 -3.31
C LEU A 183 -4.08 6.76 -1.99
N TYR A 184 -4.19 7.80 -1.17
CA TYR A 184 -5.05 7.80 0.00
C TYR A 184 -6.45 8.28 -0.37
N PRO A 185 -7.49 7.84 0.35
CA PRO A 185 -8.82 8.42 0.21
C PRO A 185 -8.74 9.94 0.39
N GLU A 186 -9.38 10.68 -0.52
CA GLU A 186 -9.54 12.12 -0.37
C GLU A 186 -10.37 12.41 0.89
N VAL A 187 -9.94 13.42 1.66
CA VAL A 187 -10.74 13.94 2.76
C VAL A 187 -11.86 14.76 2.15
N LEU A 188 -13.08 14.25 2.22
CA LEU A 188 -14.25 14.99 1.75
C LEU A 188 -14.51 16.16 2.69
N ASP A 189 -14.41 17.38 2.16
CA ASP A 189 -14.81 18.58 2.90
C ASP A 189 -16.33 18.66 3.02
N ALA A 190 -16.84 19.26 4.09
CA ALA A 190 -18.27 19.38 4.37
C ALA A 190 -19.04 20.12 3.26
N GLN A 191 -18.37 20.89 2.40
CA GLN A 191 -18.99 21.53 1.23
C GLN A 191 -19.10 20.60 0.01
N GLU A 192 -18.27 19.55 -0.09
CA GLU A 192 -18.32 18.51 -1.13
C GLU A 192 -19.38 17.44 -0.88
N GLU A 193 -20.11 17.51 0.25
CA GLU A 193 -21.32 16.71 0.51
C GLU A 193 -22.35 16.80 -0.63
N ARG A 194 -22.30 17.87 -1.43
CA ARG A 194 -23.17 18.09 -2.61
C ARG A 194 -22.66 17.44 -3.90
N SER A 195 -21.49 16.80 -3.90
CA SER A 195 -20.98 16.03 -5.04
C SER A 195 -21.72 14.69 -5.19
N PRO A 196 -21.73 14.07 -6.39
CA PRO A 196 -22.26 12.72 -6.57
C PRO A 196 -21.65 11.69 -5.60
N LEU A 197 -20.35 11.81 -5.29
CA LEU A 197 -19.66 10.95 -4.33
C LEU A 197 -20.10 11.21 -2.89
N GLY A 198 -20.22 12.48 -2.49
CA GLY A 198 -20.75 12.88 -1.18
C GLY A 198 -22.16 12.33 -0.93
N SER A 199 -23.02 12.40 -1.96
CA SER A 199 -24.39 11.85 -1.89
C SER A 199 -24.42 10.31 -1.72
N VAL A 200 -23.47 9.60 -2.32
CA VAL A 200 -23.33 8.15 -2.18
C VAL A 200 -22.87 7.79 -0.76
N ILE A 201 -21.88 8.51 -0.25
CA ILE A 201 -21.32 8.26 1.09
C ILE A 201 -22.34 8.56 2.17
N GLN A 202 -23.01 9.72 2.16
CA GLN A 202 -24.08 10.04 3.12
C GLN A 202 -25.19 8.99 3.14
N ARG A 203 -25.52 8.43 1.96
CA ARG A 203 -26.53 7.39 1.83
C ARG A 203 -26.08 6.05 2.41
N ILE A 204 -24.79 5.72 2.34
CA ILE A 204 -24.22 4.48 2.89
C ILE A 204 -23.97 4.60 4.40
N THR A 205 -23.57 5.77 4.91
CA THR A 205 -23.22 5.97 6.32
C THR A 205 -24.42 6.20 7.26
N LYS A 206 -25.66 6.26 6.71
CA LYS A 206 -26.93 6.41 7.45
C LYS A 206 -26.85 7.43 8.60
N GLY A 207 -26.65 8.71 8.28
CA GLY A 207 -26.93 9.81 9.21
C GLY A 207 -26.02 9.93 10.43
N ARG A 208 -24.87 9.24 10.48
CA ARG A 208 -23.79 9.67 11.37
C ARG A 208 -23.05 10.80 10.67
N ALA A 209 -23.37 12.04 11.08
CA ALA A 209 -22.55 13.19 10.77
C ALA A 209 -21.09 12.91 11.18
N LEU A 210 -20.16 13.35 10.34
CA LEU A 210 -18.75 13.48 10.70
C LEU A 210 -18.59 14.45 11.88
#